data_AF-A0A7X6AAA9-F1
#
_entry.id   AF-A0A7X6AAA9-F1
#
_cell.length_a   1.000
_cell.length_b   1.000
_cell.length_c   1.000
_cell.angle_alpha   90.00
_cell.angle_beta   90.00
_cell.angle_gamma   90.00
#
_symmetry.space_group_name_H-M   'P 1'
#
loop_
_entity.id
_entity.type
_entity.pdbx_description
1 polymer ?
#
loop_
_entity_poly.entity_id
_entity_poly.type
_entity_poly.pdbx_seq_one_letter_code
_entity_poly.pdbx_strand_id
1 'polypeptide(L)' 'PDSEQSIIFAGHVAPPKNNDQEIAIEAMNEVLGGSFAARINMNLREDKHWSYGARSLIVDA' A
#
# COMPACT_ATOMS: atom_id res chain seq x y z
N PRO A 1 -23.78 5.35 6.15
CA PRO A 1 -24.85 4.73 5.33
C PRO A 1 -25.00 5.53 4.04
N ASP A 2 -25.40 4.90 2.93
CA ASP A 2 -25.58 5.55 1.62
C ASP A 2 -24.31 6.02 0.88
N SER A 3 -23.15 5.41 1.18
CA SER A 3 -21.93 5.60 0.38
C SER A 3 -21.91 4.61 -0.79
N GLU A 4 -21.64 5.09 -2.01
CA GLU A 4 -21.50 4.23 -3.21
C GLU A 4 -20.24 3.34 -3.15
N GLN A 5 -19.25 3.74 -2.36
CA GLN A 5 -17.98 3.02 -2.21
C GLN A 5 -17.64 2.76 -0.74
N SER A 6 -16.91 1.68 -0.51
CA SER A 6 -16.30 1.37 0.78
C SER A 6 -14.81 1.67 0.73
N ILE A 7 -14.25 2.15 1.84
CA ILE A 7 -12.80 2.25 2.01
C ILE A 7 -12.34 1.15 2.96
N ILE A 8 -11.35 0.37 2.52
CA ILE A 8 -10.71 -0.66 3.34
C ILE A 8 -9.34 -0.14 3.75
N PHE A 9 -9.11 -0.04 5.06
CA PHE A 9 -7.80 0.26 5.64
C PHE A 9 -7.28 -0.96 6.39
N ALA A 10 -6.01 -1.29 6.16
CA ALA A 10 -5.26 -2.28 6.90
C ALA A 10 -3.95 -1.64 7.36
N GLY A 11 -3.54 -1.95 8.59
CA GLY A 11 -2.31 -1.43 9.18
C GLY A 11 -1.44 -2.57 9.72
N HIS A 12 -0.13 -2.39 9.64
CA HIS A 12 0.86 -3.24 10.29
C HIS A 12 1.85 -2.35 11.02
N VAL A 13 2.26 -2.74 12.22
CA VAL A 13 3.28 -1.99 12.98
C VAL A 13 4.62 -2.17 12.29
N ALA A 14 5.16 -1.08 11.74
CA ALA A 14 6.48 -1.08 11.14
C ALA A 14 7.57 -0.94 12.23
N PRO A 15 8.79 -1.44 11.97
CA PRO A 15 9.97 -1.06 12.76
C PRO A 15 10.19 0.47 12.77
N PRO A 16 10.92 1.02 13.76
CA PRO A 16 11.27 2.43 13.76
C PRO A 16 12.18 2.75 12.57
N LYS A 17 12.01 3.91 11.94
CA LYS A 17 12.79 4.32 10.76
C LYS A 17 14.31 4.17 10.90
N ASN A 18 14.84 4.38 12.11
CA ASN A 18 16.24 4.08 12.43
C ASN A 18 16.43 2.57 12.70
N ASN A 19 16.30 1.76 11.66
CA ASN A 19 16.56 0.33 11.69
C ASN A 19 17.44 -0.09 10.50
N ASP A 20 18.22 -1.15 10.65
CA ASP A 20 19.16 -1.62 9.62
C ASP A 20 18.48 -2.12 8.33
N GLN A 21 17.16 -2.30 8.34
CA GLN A 21 16.37 -2.80 7.22
C GLN A 21 15.55 -1.72 6.52
N GLU A 22 15.72 -0.44 6.87
CA GLU A 22 14.86 0.65 6.35
C GLU A 22 14.85 0.70 4.81
N ILE A 23 16.00 0.57 4.16
CA ILE A 23 16.11 0.55 2.70
C ILE A 23 15.32 -0.63 2.11
N ALA A 24 15.38 -1.80 2.75
CA ALA A 24 14.65 -2.98 2.31
C ALA A 24 13.13 -2.81 2.50
N ILE A 25 12.72 -2.14 3.58
CA ILE A 25 11.33 -1.80 3.89
C ILE A 25 10.77 -0.81 2.86
N GLU A 26 11.52 0.24 2.52
CA GLU A 26 11.17 1.20 1.47
C GLU A 26 11.03 0.51 0.11
N ALA A 27 12.01 -0.32 -0.27
CA ALA A 27 11.97 -1.09 -1.51
C ALA A 27 10.79 -2.07 -1.56
N MET A 28 10.48 -2.73 -0.44
CA MET A 28 9.30 -3.57 -0.30
C MET A 28 8.01 -2.77 -0.52
N ASN A 29 7.89 -1.60 0.11
CA ASN A 29 6.70 -0.76 -0.04
C ASN A 29 6.53 -0.28 -1.49
N GLU A 30 7.62 0.11 -2.16
CA GLU A 30 7.60 0.54 -3.57
C GLU A 30 7.01 -0.53 -4.50
N VAL A 31 7.41 -1.79 -4.30
CA VAL A 31 6.91 -2.95 -5.06
C VAL A 31 5.50 -3.35 -4.64
N LEU A 32 5.18 -3.26 -3.34
CA LEU A 32 3.88 -3.67 -2.80
C LEU A 32 2.77 -2.71 -3.22
N GLY A 33 2.93 -1.41 -2.95
CA GLY A 33 1.88 -0.40 -3.14
C GLY A 33 2.32 1.06 -3.19
N GLY A 34 3.62 1.36 -3.20
CA GLY A 34 4.18 2.72 -3.20
C GLY A 34 4.20 3.38 -4.57
N SER A 35 4.21 2.60 -5.65
CA SER A 35 4.21 3.09 -7.03
C SER A 35 2.91 2.82 -7.77
N PHE A 36 2.70 3.52 -8.89
CA PHE A 36 1.56 3.28 -9.78
C PHE A 36 1.55 1.84 -10.30
N ALA A 37 2.71 1.29 -10.64
CA ALA A 37 2.88 -0.07 -11.16
C ALA A 37 3.01 -1.15 -10.07
N ALA A 38 2.75 -0.80 -8.81
CA ALA A 38 2.90 -1.72 -7.68
C ALA A 38 1.88 -2.87 -7.69
N ARG A 39 2.23 -3.98 -7.03
CA ARG A 39 1.46 -5.24 -7.06
C ARG A 39 0.01 -5.07 -6.64
N ILE A 40 -0.27 -4.39 -5.53
CA ILE A 40 -1.67 -4.26 -5.07
C ILE A 40 -2.50 -3.42 -6.03
N ASN A 41 -1.89 -2.39 -6.65
CA ASN A 41 -2.59 -1.57 -7.63
C ASN A 41 -2.83 -2.37 -8.92
N MET A 42 -1.80 -3.02 -9.47
CA MET A 42 -1.96 -3.87 -10.67
C MET A 42 -2.97 -5.00 -10.43
N ASN A 43 -2.93 -5.67 -9.28
CA ASN A 43 -3.85 -6.77 -8.99
C ASN A 43 -5.30 -6.31 -8.79
N LEU A 44 -5.53 -5.22 -8.05
CA LEU A 44 -6.90 -4.81 -7.68
C LEU A 44 -7.53 -3.87 -8.72
N ARG A 45 -6.75 -2.99 -9.34
CA ARG A 45 -7.23 -2.03 -10.34
C ARG A 45 -7.19 -2.61 -11.75
N GLU A 46 -6.02 -3.07 -12.19
CA GLU A 46 -5.82 -3.43 -13.60
C GLU A 46 -6.30 -4.86 -13.92
N ASP A 47 -5.99 -5.84 -13.07
CA ASP A 47 -6.40 -7.24 -13.28
C ASP A 47 -7.87 -7.44 -12.89
N LYS A 48 -8.21 -7.17 -11.62
CA LYS A 48 -9.53 -7.52 -11.06
C LYS A 48 -10.61 -6.45 -11.24
N HIS A 49 -10.23 -5.20 -11.51
CA HIS A 49 -11.18 -4.09 -11.63
C HIS A 49 -12.08 -3.89 -10.38
N TRP A 50 -11.57 -4.22 -9.20
CA TRP A 50 -12.32 -4.13 -7.93
C TRP A 50 -12.21 -2.75 -7.26
N SER A 51 -11.21 -1.97 -7.66
CA SER A 51 -11.00 -0.62 -7.14
C SER A 51 -10.50 0.29 -8.25
N TYR A 52 -10.79 1.58 -8.15
CA TYR A 52 -10.14 2.61 -8.95
C TYR A 52 -8.63 2.74 -8.63
N GLY A 53 -8.22 2.35 -7.41
CA GLY A 53 -6.82 2.33 -7.02
C GLY A 53 -6.59 1.70 -5.64
N ALA A 54 -5.38 1.18 -5.45
CA ALA A 54 -4.91 0.67 -4.17
C ALA A 54 -3.46 1.11 -3.94
N ARG A 55 -3.13 1.53 -2.72
CA ARG A 55 -1.78 2.00 -2.36
C ARG A 55 -1.40 1.58 -0.94
N SER A 56 -0.11 1.53 -0.68
CA SER A 56 0.46 1.39 0.66
C SER A 56 1.41 2.55 0.95
N LEU A 57 1.55 2.85 2.23
CA LEU A 57 2.36 3.95 2.71
C LEU A 57 3.00 3.56 4.04
N ILE A 58 4.20 4.05 4.27
CA ILE A 58 4.87 3.99 5.56
C ILE A 58 4.78 5.39 6.14
N VAL A 59 4.16 5.51 7.30
CA VAL A 59 3.99 6.79 8.00
C VAL A 59 5.10 6.91 9.02
N ASP A 60 5.84 8.02 8.98
CA ASP A 60 6.81 8.35 10.02
C ASP A 60 6.07 8.65 11.34
N ALA A 61 6.68 8.29 12.46
CA ALA A 61 6.08 8.47 13.79
C ALA A 61 6.35 9.86 14.38
#